data_AF-A0A2M7JZJ2-F1
#
_entry.id   AF-A0A2M7JZJ2-F1
#
_cell.length_a   1.000
_cell.length_b   1.000
_cell.length_c   1.000
_cell.angle_alpha   90.00
_cell.angle_beta   90.00
_cell.angle_gamma   90.00
#
_symmetry.space_group_name_H-M   'P 1'
#
loop_
_entity.id
_entity.type
_entity.pdbx_description
1 polymer ?
#
loop_
_entity_poly.entity_id
_entity_poly.type
_entity_poly.pdbx_seq_one_letter_code
_entity_poly.pdbx_strand_id
1 'polypeptide(L)'
;MKILRMLRTLITVRGLEVLLLGKEVALSEGVQLGIVVDIKKELSQDRIWMVIDNLGQEAVIPIERISSIATKVIFIDNFLSTELAANKG
;
A
#
# COMPACT_ATOMS: atom_id res chain seq x y z
N MET A 1 15.53 19.68 -6.24
CA MET A 1 15.39 19.48 -7.71
C MET A 1 14.17 18.59 -7.99
N LYS A 2 13.12 19.11 -8.63
CA LYS A 2 11.83 18.42 -8.83
C LYS A 2 11.94 17.13 -9.67
N ILE A 3 12.77 17.16 -10.71
CA ILE A 3 13.00 16.03 -11.63
C ILE A 3 13.68 14.85 -10.93
N LEU A 4 14.69 15.10 -10.09
CA LEU A 4 15.39 14.06 -9.35
C LEU A 4 14.45 13.32 -8.39
N ARG A 5 13.55 14.06 -7.73
CA ARG A 5 12.52 13.47 -6.85
C ARG A 5 11.59 12.55 -7.65
N MET A 6 11.06 13.03 -8.77
CA MET A 6 10.18 12.23 -9.65
C MET A 6 10.86 10.97 -10.18
N LEU A 7 12.14 11.06 -10.57
CA LEU A 7 12.90 9.90 -11.04
C LEU A 7 13.08 8.85 -9.94
N ARG A 8 13.36 9.29 -8.71
CA ARG A 8 13.43 8.40 -7.54
C ARG A 8 12.10 7.68 -7.33
N THR A 9 10.96 8.39 -7.35
CA THR A 9 9.63 7.77 -7.22
C THR A 9 9.42 6.69 -8.28
N LEU A 10 9.76 7.00 -9.54
CA LEU A 10 9.57 6.08 -10.65
C LEU A 10 10.37 4.78 -10.48
N ILE A 11 11.65 4.90 -10.07
CA ILE A 11 12.51 3.74 -9.83
C ILE A 11 11.98 2.92 -8.65
N THR A 12 11.59 3.58 -7.55
CA THR A 12 11.00 2.91 -6.37
C THR A 12 9.76 2.12 -6.75
N VAL A 13 8.85 2.71 -7.54
CA VAL A 13 7.62 2.04 -7.98
C VAL A 13 7.94 0.76 -8.77
N ARG A 14 8.88 0.81 -9.72
CA ARG A 14 9.29 -0.38 -10.48
C ARG A 14 9.87 -1.47 -9.58
N GLY A 15 10.68 -1.10 -8.58
CA GLY A 15 11.19 -2.04 -7.59
C GLY A 15 10.06 -2.68 -6.77
N LEU A 16 9.09 -1.88 -6.33
CA LEU A 16 7.94 -2.35 -5.56
C LEU A 16 6.98 -3.21 -6.38
N GLU A 17 6.75 -2.90 -7.65
CA GLU A 17 5.97 -3.75 -8.57
C GLU A 17 6.55 -5.17 -8.59
N VAL A 18 7.88 -5.30 -8.75
CA VAL A 18 8.56 -6.61 -8.76
C VAL A 18 8.48 -7.31 -7.41
N LEU A 19 8.54 -6.57 -6.31
CA LEU A 19 8.56 -7.13 -4.96
C LEU A 19 7.18 -7.49 -4.43
N LEU A 20 6.13 -6.75 -4.82
CA LEU A 20 4.84 -6.80 -4.14
C LEU A 20 3.73 -7.43 -4.97
N LEU A 21 3.74 -7.32 -6.30
CA LEU A 21 2.65 -7.83 -7.13
C LEU A 21 2.44 -9.33 -6.91
N GLY A 22 1.17 -9.71 -6.72
CA GLY A 22 0.77 -11.09 -6.45
C GLY A 22 1.03 -11.57 -5.02
N LYS A 23 1.63 -10.75 -4.14
CA LYS A 23 1.77 -11.12 -2.73
C LYS A 23 0.45 -10.96 -1.99
N GLU A 24 0.22 -11.89 -1.06
CA GLU A 24 -0.84 -11.74 -0.08
C GLU A 24 -0.50 -10.62 0.91
N VAL A 25 -1.54 -9.90 1.32
CA VAL A 25 -1.48 -8.84 2.30
C VAL A 25 -2.23 -9.27 3.55
N ALA A 26 -1.61 -9.05 4.71
CA ALA A 26 -2.23 -9.33 6.00
C ALA A 26 -1.94 -8.21 7.01
N LEU A 27 -2.82 -8.06 8.00
CA LEU A 27 -2.56 -7.25 9.18
C LEU A 27 -1.62 -8.00 10.14
N SER A 28 -1.00 -7.26 11.06
CA SER A 28 -0.11 -7.82 12.08
C SER A 28 -0.78 -8.89 12.96
N GLU A 29 -2.09 -8.81 13.19
CA GLU A 29 -2.87 -9.82 13.92
C GLU A 29 -3.28 -11.03 13.06
N GLY A 30 -2.84 -11.09 11.80
CA GLY A 30 -3.03 -12.25 10.91
C GLY A 30 -4.29 -12.21 10.04
N VAL A 31 -5.08 -11.14 10.10
CA VAL A 31 -6.25 -10.94 9.21
C VAL A 31 -5.76 -10.73 7.79
N GLN A 32 -6.25 -11.54 6.84
CA GLN A 32 -5.92 -11.39 5.43
C GLN A 32 -6.74 -10.26 4.79
N LEU A 33 -6.04 -9.35 4.13
CA LEU A 33 -6.63 -8.21 3.44
C LEU A 33 -6.82 -8.44 1.94
N GLY A 34 -6.10 -9.39 1.35
CA GLY A 34 -6.23 -9.72 -0.08
C GLY A 34 -4.88 -9.89 -0.77
N ILE A 35 -4.84 -9.67 -2.08
CA ILE A 35 -3.65 -9.83 -2.93
C ILE A 35 -3.30 -8.49 -3.58
N VAL A 36 -2.02 -8.15 -3.65
CA VAL A 36 -1.57 -6.96 -4.36
C VAL A 36 -1.75 -7.14 -5.87
N VAL A 37 -2.57 -6.29 -6.48
CA VAL A 37 -2.88 -6.35 -7.92
C VAL A 37 -2.25 -5.22 -8.72
N ASP A 38 -1.94 -4.08 -8.09
CA ASP A 38 -1.37 -2.91 -8.76
C ASP A 38 -0.60 -2.01 -7.79
N ILE A 39 0.29 -1.16 -8.34
CA ILE A 39 1.01 -0.11 -7.62
C ILE A 39 0.78 1.22 -8.34
N LYS A 40 0.08 2.14 -7.69
CA LYS A 40 -0.21 3.49 -8.19
C LYS A 40 0.82 4.48 -7.64
N LYS A 41 1.06 5.56 -8.38
CA LYS A 41 2.00 6.62 -7.99
C LYS A 41 1.43 8.00 -8.25
N GLU A 42 1.69 8.91 -7.33
CA GLU A 42 1.32 10.31 -7.44
C GLU A 42 2.59 11.17 -7.44
N LEU A 43 3.09 11.49 -8.64
CA LEU A 43 4.38 12.18 -8.82
C LEU A 43 4.41 13.62 -8.27
N SER A 44 3.25 14.28 -8.22
CA SER A 44 3.09 15.61 -7.61
C SER A 44 3.38 15.59 -6.11
N GLN A 45 2.90 14.54 -5.43
CA GLN A 45 3.02 14.36 -3.98
C GLN A 45 4.16 13.43 -3.57
N ASP A 46 4.84 12.80 -4.52
CA ASP A 46 5.88 11.79 -4.26
C ASP A 46 5.35 10.63 -3.39
N ARG A 47 4.09 10.24 -3.63
CA ARG A 47 3.40 9.18 -2.89
C ARG A 47 3.22 7.95 -3.75
N ILE A 48 3.30 6.79 -3.12
CA ILE A 48 3.09 5.50 -3.76
C ILE A 48 1.96 4.78 -3.02
N TRP A 49 1.04 4.23 -3.79
CA TRP A 49 -0.13 3.55 -3.30
C TRP A 49 -0.11 2.12 -3.82
N MET A 50 -0.57 1.20 -3.00
CA MET A 50 -0.74 -0.20 -3.35
C MET A 50 -2.22 -0.50 -3.48
N VAL A 51 -2.58 -1.27 -4.50
CA VAL A 51 -3.95 -1.74 -4.71
C VAL A 51 -4.01 -3.21 -4.31
N ILE A 52 -4.96 -3.52 -3.44
CA ILE A 52 -5.21 -4.86 -2.93
C ILE A 52 -6.59 -5.28 -3.43
N ASP A 53 -6.69 -6.44 -4.06
CA ASP A 53 -7.96 -7.07 -4.34
C ASP A 53 -8.33 -8.07 -3.23
N ASN A 54 -9.54 -7.93 -2.71
CA ASN A 54 -10.15 -8.89 -1.81
C ASN A 54 -11.48 -9.37 -2.40
N LEU A 55 -11.45 -10.53 -3.06
CA LEU A 55 -12.64 -11.15 -3.65
C LEU A 55 -13.40 -10.21 -4.59
N GLY A 56 -12.68 -9.43 -5.41
CA GLY A 56 -13.24 -8.46 -6.35
C GLY A 56 -13.52 -7.07 -5.77
N GLN A 57 -13.16 -6.82 -4.50
CA GLN A 57 -13.17 -5.48 -3.92
C GLN A 57 -11.75 -4.93 -3.82
N GLU A 58 -11.49 -3.85 -4.57
CA GLU A 58 -10.20 -3.17 -4.53
C GLU A 58 -10.13 -2.16 -3.38
N ALA A 59 -9.05 -2.24 -2.60
CA ALA A 59 -8.67 -1.26 -1.60
C ALA A 59 -7.33 -0.61 -1.99
N VAL A 60 -7.24 0.72 -1.80
CA VAL A 60 -6.01 1.48 -2.08
C VAL A 60 -5.38 1.88 -0.76
N ILE A 61 -4.15 1.43 -0.50
CA ILE A 61 -3.45 1.63 0.76
C ILE A 61 -2.06 2.25 0.51
N PRO A 62 -1.64 3.25 1.30
CA PRO A 62 -0.31 3.82 1.19
C PRO A 62 0.76 2.79 1.58
N ILE A 63 1.87 2.74 0.82
CA ILE A 63 2.96 1.78 1.07
C ILE A 63 3.68 2.03 2.40
N GLU A 64 3.57 3.24 2.94
CA GLU A 64 4.18 3.64 4.20
C GLU A 64 3.58 2.90 5.41
N ARG A 65 2.44 2.23 5.24
CA ARG A 65 1.83 1.37 6.25
C ARG A 65 2.35 -0.07 6.25
N ILE A 66 3.22 -0.42 5.30
CA ILE A 66 3.89 -1.73 5.27
C ILE A 66 4.88 -1.80 6.43
N SER A 67 4.62 -2.72 7.36
CA SER A 67 5.51 -3.04 8.47
C SER A 67 6.65 -3.95 8.03
N SER A 68 6.36 -4.96 7.21
CA SER A 68 7.37 -5.89 6.70
C SER A 68 6.93 -6.56 5.39
N ILE A 69 7.91 -7.00 4.60
CA ILE A 69 7.71 -7.73 3.35
C ILE A 69 8.53 -9.03 3.45
N ALA A 70 7.84 -10.16 3.51
CA ALA A 70 8.46 -11.49 3.50
C ALA A 70 7.69 -12.40 2.53
N THR A 71 7.17 -13.53 3.01
CA THR A 71 6.22 -14.37 2.27
C THR A 71 4.94 -13.60 1.95
N LYS A 72 4.49 -12.77 2.90
CA LYS A 72 3.32 -11.88 2.79
C LYS A 72 3.74 -10.45 3.11
N VAL A 73 2.92 -9.49 2.70
CA VAL A 73 3.05 -8.08 3.08
C VAL A 73 2.28 -7.87 4.37
N ILE A 74 2.96 -7.42 5.44
CA ILE A 74 2.34 -7.20 6.75
C ILE A 74 2.11 -5.71 6.95
N PHE A 75 0.89 -5.33 7.32
CA PHE A 75 0.49 -3.96 7.63
C PHE A 75 0.38 -3.70 9.13
N ILE A 76 0.62 -2.45 9.50
CA ILE A 76 0.38 -1.96 10.88
C ILE A 76 -1.13 -1.74 11.06
N ASP A 77 -1.72 -2.39 12.06
CA ASP A 77 -3.15 -2.43 12.41
C ASP A 77 -3.76 -1.11 12.94
N ASN A 78 -3.21 0.04 12.59
CA ASN A 78 -3.83 1.32 12.97
C ASN A 78 -5.06 1.68 12.09
N PHE A 79 -5.65 0.71 11.38
CA PHE A 79 -6.79 0.93 10.48
C PHE A 79 -8.07 1.34 11.22
N LEU A 80 -8.20 1.07 12.53
CA LEU A 80 -9.46 1.26 13.26
C LEU A 80 -9.61 2.58 14.04
N SER A 81 -8.61 3.47 14.09
CA SER A 81 -8.70 4.63 15.00
C SER A 81 -8.90 6.00 14.36
N THR A 82 -8.76 6.16 13.04
CA THR A 82 -8.76 7.52 12.44
C THR A 82 -9.85 7.81 11.42
N GLU A 83 -10.52 6.81 10.83
CA GLU A 83 -11.55 7.07 9.81
C GLU A 83 -12.99 6.80 10.27
N LEU A 84 -13.21 5.95 11.28
CA LEU A 84 -14.56 5.68 11.80
C LEU A 84 -15.07 6.74 12.80
N ALA A 85 -14.16 7.55 13.38
CA ALA A 85 -14.52 8.61 14.32
C ALA A 85 -15.06 9.89 13.61
N ALA A 86 -14.94 9.99 12.29
CA ALA A 86 -15.41 11.13 11.51
C ALA A 86 -16.90 11.08 11.16
N ASN A 87 -17.63 10.01 11.53
CA ASN A 87 -19.07 9.86 11.28
C ASN A 87 -19.89 9.78 12.58
N LYS A 88 -19.58 10.68 13.53
CA LYS A 88 -20.48 11.09 14.62
C LYS A 88 -20.43 12.61 14.74
N GLY A 89 -21.06 13.26 13.76
CA GLY A 89 -21.42 14.69 13.79
C GLY A 89 -22.90 14.81 13.53
#